data_AF-A0A6I9WSP1-F1
#
_entry.id   AF-A0A6I9WSP1-F1
#
_cell.length_a   1.000
_cell.length_b   1.000
_cell.length_c   1.000
_cell.angle_alpha   90.00
_cell.angle_beta   90.00
_cell.angle_gamma   90.00
#
_symmetry.space_group_name_H-M   'P 1'
#
loop_
_entity.id
_entity.type
_entity.pdbx_description
1 polymer ?
#
loop_
_entity_poly.entity_id
_entity_poly.type
_entity_poly.pdbx_seq_one_letter_code
_entity_poly.pdbx_strand_id
1 'polypeptide(L)'
;MRLKKVDKVIYIQIQEGELLPRGAINTSTIEWQPIDVFSVSDTHVKDGIDYHKIVWEKRALDLDDLLSPQDHLLTGIRFRMVGSRLNLEIMITPFNFTSGSLLQPEEKSFWYSNDVTERTELTLIEPDIPTRDPARNLPDSAENQYLNFAPSDRRKDAAQSTIPFLDIQPVVSNPPVPVAGAGIFHKGRKGSGGFVALKLITYDFAPHLQIDLPPAPPVLETPNEIKAT
;
A
#
# COMPACT_ATOMS: atom_id res chain seq x y z
N MET A 1 5.47 3.52 -6.68
CA MET A 1 6.34 3.33 -5.49
C MET A 1 7.09 2.00 -5.57
N ARG A 2 8.22 1.84 -4.88
CA ARG A 2 8.98 0.58 -4.76
C ARG A 2 9.84 0.55 -3.49
N LEU A 3 10.25 -0.64 -3.08
CA LEU A 3 11.31 -0.79 -2.08
C LEU A 3 12.69 -0.81 -2.76
N LYS A 4 13.69 -0.14 -2.17
CA LYS A 4 15.07 -0.16 -2.66
C LYS A 4 16.05 -0.31 -1.51
N LYS A 5 16.99 -1.25 -1.65
CA LYS A 5 18.09 -1.42 -0.70
C LYS A 5 19.28 -0.57 -1.12
N VAL A 6 19.74 0.33 -0.25
CA VAL A 6 20.95 1.14 -0.42
C VAL A 6 21.69 1.17 0.92
N ASP A 7 23.01 0.95 0.91
CA ASP A 7 23.85 1.01 2.11
C ASP A 7 23.31 0.27 3.35
N LYS A 8 22.78 -0.94 3.10
CA LYS A 8 22.19 -1.86 4.09
C LYS A 8 20.85 -1.40 4.69
N VAL A 9 20.29 -0.28 4.23
CA VAL A 9 18.97 0.23 4.61
C VAL A 9 17.97 -0.04 3.48
N ILE A 10 16.72 -0.34 3.86
CA ILE A 10 15.60 -0.45 2.93
C ILE A 10 14.83 0.86 2.95
N TYR A 11 14.67 1.47 1.79
CA TYR A 11 13.94 2.71 1.58
C TYR A 11 12.65 2.44 0.79
N ILE A 12 11.62 3.23 1.06
CA ILE A 12 10.51 3.39 0.12
C ILE A 12 10.92 4.49 -0.86
N GLN A 13 11.00 4.16 -2.14
CA GLN A 13 11.16 5.15 -3.20
C GLN A 13 9.80 5.42 -3.84
N ILE A 14 9.47 6.69 -4.01
CA ILE A 14 8.22 7.11 -4.63
C ILE A 14 8.45 7.59 -6.06
N GLN A 15 7.41 7.48 -6.86
CA GLN A 15 7.32 8.08 -8.17
C GLN A 15 6.19 9.09 -8.10
N GLU A 16 6.41 10.30 -8.57
CA GLU A 16 5.41 11.37 -8.57
C GLU A 16 5.23 11.93 -9.98
N GLY A 17 4.17 12.70 -10.16
CA GLY A 17 3.85 13.41 -11.39
C GLY A 17 2.81 14.50 -11.13
N GLU A 18 2.81 15.53 -11.96
CA GLU A 18 1.91 16.66 -11.86
C GLU A 18 0.45 16.23 -12.11
N LEU A 19 -0.42 16.60 -11.18
CA LEU A 19 -1.86 16.41 -11.28
C LEU A 19 -2.44 17.44 -12.26
N LEU A 20 -3.32 16.96 -13.15
CA LEU A 20 -4.02 17.76 -14.14
C LEU A 20 -5.53 17.71 -13.89
N PRO A 21 -6.31 18.63 -14.52
CA PRO A 21 -7.77 18.62 -14.45
C PRO A 21 -8.38 17.23 -14.66
N ARG A 22 -9.43 16.94 -13.89
CA ARG A 22 -10.21 15.69 -13.94
C ARG A 22 -9.39 14.44 -13.64
N GLY A 23 -8.32 14.58 -12.85
CA GLY A 23 -7.48 13.47 -12.40
C GLY A 23 -6.62 12.86 -13.52
N ALA A 24 -6.34 13.62 -14.58
CA ALA A 24 -5.25 13.24 -15.48
C ALA A 24 -3.90 13.47 -14.79
N ILE A 25 -2.86 12.77 -15.23
CA ILE A 25 -1.48 12.96 -14.76
C ILE A 25 -0.61 13.37 -15.95
N ASN A 26 0.21 14.40 -15.78
CA ASN A 26 1.14 14.84 -16.81
C ASN A 26 2.29 13.82 -16.94
N THR A 27 2.23 12.97 -17.97
CA THR A 27 3.21 11.89 -18.16
C THR A 27 4.65 12.37 -18.37
N SER A 28 4.85 13.61 -18.82
CA SER A 28 6.18 14.19 -19.02
C SER A 28 6.89 14.58 -17.71
N THR A 29 6.12 14.72 -16.62
CA THR A 29 6.64 15.08 -15.28
C THR A 29 6.87 13.86 -14.40
N ILE A 30 6.58 12.65 -14.90
CA ILE A 30 6.66 11.44 -14.10
C ILE A 30 8.11 11.06 -13.87
N GLU A 31 8.55 11.12 -12.62
CA GLU A 31 9.90 10.73 -12.24
C GLU A 31 9.95 10.04 -10.88
N TRP A 32 11.01 9.24 -10.70
CA TRP A 32 11.31 8.65 -9.39
C TRP A 32 12.06 9.67 -8.56
N GLN A 33 11.51 10.02 -7.41
CA GLN A 33 12.20 10.91 -6.49
C GLN A 33 13.51 10.27 -6.01
N PRO A 34 14.62 11.04 -5.92
CA PRO A 34 15.88 10.53 -5.41
C PRO A 34 15.70 10.08 -3.95
N ILE A 35 16.52 9.11 -3.55
CA ILE A 35 16.54 8.66 -2.16
C ILE A 35 17.61 9.48 -1.46
N ASP A 36 17.26 10.05 -0.31
CA ASP A 36 18.21 10.67 0.60
C ASP A 36 19.00 9.58 1.32
N VAL A 37 20.08 9.14 0.67
CA VAL A 37 20.94 8.07 1.17
C VAL A 37 21.76 8.58 2.36
N PHE A 38 21.87 7.73 3.38
CA PHE A 38 22.74 7.96 4.53
C PHE A 38 23.42 6.66 4.93
N SER A 39 24.54 6.76 5.65
CA SER A 39 25.16 5.63 6.31
C SER A 39 24.68 5.53 7.75
N VAL A 40 24.37 4.31 8.20
CA VAL A 40 24.03 4.03 9.62
C VAL A 40 25.18 4.33 10.59
N SER A 41 26.38 4.64 10.07
CA SER A 41 27.54 5.05 10.87
C SER A 41 27.76 6.57 10.88
N ASP A 42 26.94 7.34 10.17
CA ASP A 42 27.05 8.81 10.15
C ASP A 42 26.66 9.41 11.50
N THR A 43 27.39 10.43 11.95
CA THR A 43 27.26 11.00 13.29
C THR A 43 25.90 11.64 13.58
N HIS A 44 25.18 12.06 12.54
CA HIS A 44 23.87 12.72 12.66
C HIS A 44 22.69 11.76 12.53
N VAL A 45 22.94 10.51 12.13
CA VAL A 45 21.93 9.49 11.89
C VAL A 45 21.69 8.69 13.18
N LYS A 46 20.42 8.53 13.57
CA LYS A 46 20.01 7.94 14.84
C LYS A 46 19.00 6.80 14.63
N ASP A 47 19.29 5.66 15.27
CA ASP A 47 18.36 4.53 15.37
C ASP A 47 17.07 4.93 16.10
N GLY A 48 15.92 4.54 15.55
CA GLY A 48 14.59 4.91 16.01
C GLY A 48 14.11 6.29 15.58
N ILE A 49 14.94 7.08 14.88
CA ILE A 49 14.58 8.41 14.34
C ILE A 49 14.68 8.38 12.82
N ASP A 50 15.88 8.13 12.29
CA ASP A 50 16.15 8.15 10.85
C ASP A 50 15.98 6.77 10.21
N TYR A 51 16.19 5.71 10.99
CA TYR A 51 15.98 4.33 10.58
C TYR A 51 15.52 3.47 11.76
N HIS A 52 14.95 2.31 11.46
CA HIS A 52 14.66 1.29 12.46
C HIS A 52 15.45 0.02 12.15
N LYS A 53 16.21 -0.48 13.12
CA LYS A 53 16.82 -1.81 13.03
C LYS A 53 15.85 -2.88 13.51
N ILE A 54 15.55 -3.84 12.64
CA ILE A 54 14.82 -5.06 13.02
C ILE A 54 15.66 -5.82 14.05
N VAL A 55 15.12 -5.94 15.27
CA VAL A 55 15.67 -6.71 16.39
C VAL A 55 14.60 -7.65 16.91
N TRP A 56 14.97 -8.66 17.70
CA TRP A 56 14.03 -9.70 18.15
C TRP A 56 12.77 -9.08 18.77
N GLU A 57 12.88 -8.10 19.64
CA GLU A 57 11.76 -7.48 20.34
C GLU A 57 10.95 -6.50 19.47
N LYS A 58 11.48 -6.09 18.30
CA LYS A 58 10.89 -5.07 17.41
C LYS A 58 11.00 -5.48 15.94
N ARG A 59 10.39 -6.63 15.63
CA ARG A 59 10.40 -7.26 14.31
C ARG A 59 9.01 -7.45 13.70
N ALA A 60 8.00 -6.91 14.36
CA ALA A 60 6.64 -7.00 13.87
C ALA A 60 6.39 -5.93 12.79
N LEU A 61 5.61 -6.27 11.78
CA LEU A 61 5.12 -5.38 10.73
C LEU A 61 3.61 -5.53 10.65
N ASP A 62 2.91 -4.41 10.81
CA ASP A 62 1.47 -4.31 10.63
C ASP A 62 1.15 -4.34 9.13
N LEU A 63 0.20 -5.20 8.75
CA LEU A 63 -0.27 -5.37 7.38
C LEU A 63 -1.56 -4.59 7.23
N ASP A 64 -1.50 -3.50 6.48
CA ASP A 64 -2.59 -2.54 6.35
C ASP A 64 -2.76 -2.08 4.91
N ASP A 65 -4.01 -1.88 4.52
CA ASP A 65 -4.39 -1.09 3.36
C ASP A 65 -4.94 0.24 3.87
N LEU A 66 -4.26 1.35 3.52
CA LEU A 66 -4.65 2.69 3.92
C LEU A 66 -5.25 3.41 2.71
N LEU A 67 -6.52 3.79 2.83
CA LEU A 67 -7.27 4.52 1.81
C LEU A 67 -7.66 5.90 2.33
N SER A 68 -7.36 6.94 1.56
CA SER A 68 -7.76 8.31 1.89
C SER A 68 -9.27 8.50 1.73
N PRO A 69 -9.84 9.52 2.39
CA PRO A 69 -11.15 10.04 2.02
C PRO A 69 -11.21 10.46 0.53
N GLN A 70 -12.42 10.53 -0.02
CA GLN A 70 -12.68 10.72 -1.45
C GLN A 70 -12.15 12.05 -2.02
N ASP A 71 -11.96 13.07 -1.19
CA ASP A 71 -11.49 14.40 -1.55
C ASP A 71 -9.97 14.58 -1.36
N HIS A 72 -9.26 13.50 -1.06
CA HIS A 72 -7.82 13.50 -0.81
C HIS A 72 -7.06 12.57 -1.78
N LEU A 73 -5.77 12.85 -1.95
CA LEU A 73 -4.82 12.00 -2.67
C LEU A 73 -3.63 11.67 -1.79
N LEU A 74 -3.00 10.53 -2.08
CA LEU A 74 -1.72 10.12 -1.52
C LEU A 74 -0.60 11.03 -2.04
N THR A 75 0.12 11.70 -1.13
CA THR A 75 1.24 12.59 -1.45
C THR A 75 2.52 12.22 -0.71
N GLY A 76 2.47 11.29 0.24
CA GLY A 76 3.64 10.81 0.94
C GLY A 76 3.40 9.46 1.60
N ILE A 77 4.47 8.76 1.94
CA ILE A 77 4.40 7.44 2.57
C ILE A 77 5.62 7.26 3.48
N ARG A 78 5.43 6.67 4.65
CA ARG A 78 6.53 6.34 5.57
C ARG A 78 6.20 5.13 6.42
N PHE A 79 7.22 4.62 7.09
CA PHE A 79 7.03 3.75 8.24
C PHE A 79 7.13 4.56 9.53
N ARG A 80 6.30 4.24 10.52
CA ARG A 80 6.51 4.65 11.91
C ARG A 80 6.57 3.43 12.81
N MET A 81 7.23 3.57 13.96
CA MET A 81 7.16 2.57 15.02
C MET A 81 5.99 2.87 15.95
N VAL A 82 5.12 1.90 16.20
CA VAL A 82 4.08 1.93 17.24
C VAL A 82 4.33 0.77 18.20
N GLY A 83 4.83 1.09 19.41
CA GLY A 83 5.28 0.07 20.35
C GLY A 83 6.44 -0.75 19.77
N SER A 84 6.19 -2.03 19.47
CA SER A 84 7.16 -2.96 18.87
C SER A 84 6.90 -3.29 17.40
N ARG A 85 5.90 -2.63 16.77
CA ARG A 85 5.47 -2.91 15.39
C ARG A 85 5.81 -1.74 14.47
N LEU A 86 6.26 -2.07 13.27
CA LEU A 86 6.35 -1.15 12.15
C LEU A 86 4.96 -0.98 11.55
N ASN A 87 4.53 0.26 11.38
CA ASN A 87 3.25 0.61 10.80
C ASN A 87 3.48 1.45 9.55
N LEU A 88 2.71 1.18 8.49
CA LEU A 88 2.65 2.07 7.35
C LEU A 88 1.85 3.32 7.72
N GLU A 89 2.28 4.48 7.25
CA GLU A 89 1.49 5.71 7.25
C GLU A 89 1.54 6.34 5.88
N ILE A 90 0.43 6.97 5.50
CA ILE A 90 0.33 7.74 4.26
C ILE A 90 0.09 9.21 4.59
N MET A 91 0.76 10.10 3.88
CA MET A 91 0.39 11.51 3.88
C MET A 91 -0.68 11.69 2.81
N ILE A 92 -1.78 12.31 3.20
CA ILE A 92 -2.90 12.60 2.32
C ILE A 92 -3.11 14.11 2.24
N THR A 93 -3.42 14.59 1.05
CA THR A 93 -3.61 16.01 0.75
C THR A 93 -4.94 16.21 0.04
N PRO A 94 -5.78 17.15 0.48
CA PRO A 94 -7.02 17.45 -0.22
C PRO A 94 -6.73 18.03 -1.60
N PHE A 95 -7.59 17.77 -2.57
CA PHE A 95 -7.40 18.26 -3.93
C PHE A 95 -8.72 18.69 -4.56
N ASN A 96 -8.63 19.52 -5.61
CA ASN A 96 -9.77 19.91 -6.41
C ASN A 96 -9.76 19.15 -7.74
N PHE A 97 -10.70 18.21 -7.88
CA PHE A 97 -10.82 17.35 -9.05
C PHE A 97 -10.96 18.13 -10.37
N THR A 98 -11.77 19.18 -10.39
CA THR A 98 -12.03 19.97 -11.62
C THR A 98 -10.77 20.69 -12.09
N SER A 99 -10.03 21.32 -11.16
CA SER A 99 -8.82 22.08 -11.48
C SER A 99 -7.56 21.23 -11.62
N GLY A 100 -7.51 20.07 -10.97
CA GLY A 100 -6.30 19.24 -10.91
C GLY A 100 -5.25 19.77 -9.93
N SER A 101 -5.62 20.56 -8.92
CA SER A 101 -4.66 21.14 -7.98
C SER A 101 -4.84 20.61 -6.56
N LEU A 102 -3.71 20.37 -5.87
CA LEU A 102 -3.69 20.13 -4.43
C LEU A 102 -4.07 21.40 -3.68
N LEU A 103 -4.87 21.27 -2.63
CA LEU A 103 -5.42 22.40 -1.88
C LEU A 103 -4.56 22.67 -0.64
N GLN A 104 -3.78 23.76 -0.68
CA GLN A 104 -2.93 24.22 0.44
C GLN A 104 -2.10 23.06 1.04
N PRO A 105 -1.25 22.38 0.26
CA PRO A 105 -0.54 21.17 0.70
C PRO A 105 0.29 21.39 1.98
N GLU A 106 0.84 22.58 2.20
CA GLU A 106 1.63 22.90 3.39
C GLU A 106 0.79 23.02 4.67
N GLU A 107 -0.50 23.31 4.56
CA GLU A 107 -1.40 23.56 5.70
C GLU A 107 -2.39 22.42 5.94
N LYS A 108 -2.83 21.76 4.86
CA LYS A 108 -3.94 20.79 4.88
C LYS A 108 -3.53 19.34 4.70
N SER A 109 -2.25 19.07 4.45
CA SER A 109 -1.78 17.68 4.40
C SER A 109 -1.59 17.13 5.80
N PHE A 110 -1.96 15.87 6.01
CA PHE A 110 -1.77 15.20 7.29
C PHE A 110 -1.45 13.72 7.11
N TRP A 111 -0.83 13.13 8.14
CA TRP A 111 -0.53 11.70 8.19
C TRP A 111 -1.77 10.92 8.61
N TYR A 112 -2.12 9.90 7.82
CA TYR A 112 -3.22 8.99 8.02
C TYR A 112 -2.69 7.56 8.21
N SER A 113 -3.21 6.87 9.22
CA SER A 113 -2.74 5.56 9.68
C SER A 113 -3.88 4.70 10.23
N ASN A 114 -3.65 3.40 10.33
CA ASN A 114 -4.52 2.48 11.07
C ASN A 114 -4.03 2.32 12.51
N ASP A 115 -4.75 2.92 13.46
CA ASP A 115 -4.40 2.93 14.89
C ASP A 115 -4.99 1.74 15.68
N VAL A 116 -5.57 0.74 15.00
CA VAL A 116 -6.06 -0.49 15.65
C VAL A 116 -4.90 -1.23 16.34
N THR A 117 -5.04 -1.41 17.66
CA THR A 117 -4.03 -2.06 18.50
C THR A 117 -4.19 -3.58 18.54
N GLU A 118 -5.44 -4.05 18.70
CA GLU A 118 -5.79 -5.48 18.69
C GLU A 118 -5.69 -6.04 17.27
N ARG A 119 -4.65 -6.84 17.03
CA ARG A 119 -4.35 -7.42 15.73
C ARG A 119 -4.04 -8.91 15.86
N THR A 120 -4.31 -9.66 14.80
CA THR A 120 -4.02 -11.10 14.75
C THR A 120 -2.69 -11.36 14.05
N GLU A 121 -1.88 -12.27 14.60
CA GLU A 121 -0.60 -12.62 13.98
C GLU A 121 -0.83 -13.54 12.77
N LEU A 122 -0.33 -13.15 11.61
CA LEU A 122 -0.14 -14.02 10.46
C LEU A 122 1.07 -14.91 10.70
N THR A 123 0.82 -16.10 11.27
CA THR A 123 1.89 -17.06 11.60
C THR A 123 2.30 -17.86 10.38
N LEU A 124 3.59 -17.82 10.04
CA LEU A 124 4.18 -18.64 8.98
C LEU A 124 4.58 -20.01 9.54
N ILE A 125 3.94 -21.08 9.07
CA ILE A 125 4.19 -22.45 9.54
C ILE A 125 5.24 -23.11 8.64
N GLU A 126 6.35 -23.55 9.26
CA GLU A 126 7.50 -24.18 8.60
C GLU A 126 7.99 -23.40 7.37
N PRO A 127 8.31 -22.09 7.50
CA PRO A 127 8.59 -21.24 6.35
C PRO A 127 9.92 -21.59 5.68
N ASP A 128 9.88 -21.99 4.40
CA ASP A 128 11.07 -22.13 3.55
C ASP A 128 11.37 -20.85 2.75
N ILE A 129 12.50 -20.82 2.04
CA ILE A 129 12.85 -19.74 1.13
C ILE A 129 11.79 -19.61 0.02
N PRO A 130 11.16 -18.43 -0.13
CA PRO A 130 9.99 -18.26 -1.00
C PRO A 130 10.31 -18.29 -2.51
N THR A 131 11.59 -18.28 -2.88
CA THR A 131 12.05 -18.41 -4.27
C THR A 131 12.39 -19.86 -4.67
N ARG A 132 12.32 -20.83 -3.75
CA ARG A 132 12.55 -22.25 -4.05
C ARG A 132 11.33 -22.94 -4.66
N ASP A 133 10.14 -22.46 -4.33
CA ASP A 133 8.89 -22.95 -4.91
C ASP A 133 8.58 -22.19 -6.22
N PRO A 134 8.43 -22.88 -7.37
CA PRO A 134 8.06 -22.24 -8.63
C PRO A 134 6.61 -21.75 -8.66
N ALA A 135 5.77 -22.17 -7.71
CA ALA A 135 4.38 -21.75 -7.66
C ALA A 135 4.24 -20.25 -7.32
N ARG A 136 3.28 -19.59 -7.97
CA ARG A 136 3.00 -18.17 -7.73
C ARG A 136 2.57 -17.93 -6.28
N ASN A 137 3.22 -16.98 -5.60
CA ASN A 137 2.78 -16.48 -4.30
C ASN A 137 1.47 -15.68 -4.43
N LEU A 138 0.51 -15.95 -3.56
CA LEU A 138 -0.82 -15.33 -3.57
C LEU A 138 -0.99 -14.44 -2.34
N PRO A 139 -1.66 -13.28 -2.44
CA PRO A 139 -2.02 -12.48 -1.27
C PRO A 139 -2.82 -13.34 -0.28
N ASP A 140 -2.41 -13.33 0.99
CA ASP A 140 -3.00 -14.15 2.06
C ASP A 140 -3.21 -13.38 3.38
N SER A 141 -2.75 -12.13 3.46
CA SER A 141 -3.03 -11.26 4.60
C SER A 141 -4.47 -10.75 4.61
N ALA A 142 -5.08 -10.71 5.79
CA ALA A 142 -6.38 -10.13 6.08
C ALA A 142 -6.25 -8.78 6.82
N GLU A 143 -7.38 -8.12 7.05
CA GLU A 143 -7.44 -6.89 7.83
C GLU A 143 -6.95 -7.08 9.28
N ASN A 144 -6.34 -6.04 9.84
CA ASN A 144 -5.84 -6.01 11.22
C ASN A 144 -4.94 -7.20 11.54
N GLN A 145 -4.09 -7.57 10.58
CA GLN A 145 -3.04 -8.55 10.77
C GLN A 145 -1.68 -7.89 10.93
N TYR A 146 -0.79 -8.61 11.58
CA TYR A 146 0.63 -8.29 11.59
C TYR A 146 1.41 -9.58 11.40
N LEU A 147 2.67 -9.46 11.00
CA LEU A 147 3.60 -10.59 10.98
C LEU A 147 4.89 -10.23 11.69
N ASN A 148 5.63 -11.25 12.10
CA ASN A 148 6.98 -11.09 12.61
C ASN A 148 7.98 -11.52 11.54
N PHE A 149 9.01 -10.69 11.30
CA PHE A 149 10.21 -11.19 10.65
C PHE A 149 10.85 -12.26 11.54
N ALA A 150 11.20 -13.41 10.97
CA ALA A 150 11.74 -14.54 11.72
C ALA A 150 12.77 -15.32 10.88
N PRO A 151 13.58 -16.18 11.51
CA PRO A 151 14.40 -17.12 10.77
C PRO A 151 13.53 -18.14 10.03
N SER A 152 14.01 -18.58 8.86
CA SER A 152 13.45 -19.71 8.11
C SER A 152 13.43 -21.00 8.93
N ASP A 153 12.66 -21.99 8.48
CA ASP A 153 12.56 -23.27 9.17
C ASP A 153 13.93 -23.95 9.30
N ARG A 154 14.23 -24.46 10.50
CA ARG A 154 15.52 -25.09 10.81
C ARG A 154 15.78 -26.35 9.98
N ARG A 155 14.75 -27.12 9.64
CA ARG A 155 14.90 -28.36 8.88
C ARG A 155 15.05 -28.09 7.38
N LYS A 156 14.42 -27.03 6.88
CA LYS A 156 14.44 -26.69 5.45
C LYS A 156 15.62 -25.79 5.03
N ASP A 157 16.09 -24.92 5.94
CA ASP A 157 17.08 -23.91 5.61
C ASP A 157 18.03 -23.59 6.77
N ALA A 158 18.11 -24.47 7.78
CA ALA A 158 18.97 -24.29 8.96
C ALA A 158 18.80 -22.93 9.67
N ALA A 159 17.63 -22.29 9.51
CA ALA A 159 17.32 -20.94 10.00
C ALA A 159 18.31 -19.84 9.53
N GLN A 160 18.87 -19.99 8.33
CA GLN A 160 19.88 -19.05 7.79
C GLN A 160 19.26 -17.80 7.16
N SER A 161 18.03 -17.89 6.67
CA SER A 161 17.35 -16.78 6.00
C SER A 161 16.40 -16.03 6.95
N THR A 162 16.30 -14.72 6.81
CA THR A 162 15.21 -13.93 7.45
C THR A 162 14.03 -13.86 6.49
N ILE A 163 12.87 -14.31 6.94
CA ILE A 163 11.60 -14.31 6.21
C ILE A 163 10.54 -13.49 6.95
N PRO A 164 9.52 -12.95 6.26
CA PRO A 164 9.33 -12.97 4.80
C PRO A 164 10.39 -12.16 4.04
N PHE A 165 10.58 -12.46 2.75
CA PHE A 165 11.41 -11.62 1.87
C PHE A 165 10.66 -10.33 1.53
N LEU A 166 11.39 -9.31 1.09
CA LEU A 166 10.79 -8.06 0.61
C LEU A 166 10.62 -8.11 -0.91
N ASP A 167 9.43 -7.82 -1.38
CA ASP A 167 9.18 -7.60 -2.80
C ASP A 167 9.62 -6.19 -3.20
N ILE A 168 10.68 -6.12 -4.00
CA ILE A 168 11.28 -4.87 -4.48
C ILE A 168 10.74 -4.43 -5.85
N GLN A 169 9.80 -5.17 -6.44
CA GLN A 169 9.24 -4.83 -7.74
C GLN A 169 8.51 -3.47 -7.68
N PRO A 170 8.64 -2.63 -8.71
CA PRO A 170 7.94 -1.36 -8.74
C PRO A 170 6.43 -1.58 -8.91
N VAL A 171 5.66 -0.90 -8.07
CA VAL A 171 4.20 -0.85 -8.15
C VAL A 171 3.81 0.53 -8.68
N VAL A 172 3.41 0.56 -9.95
CA VAL A 172 3.06 1.77 -10.71
C VAL A 172 1.77 1.51 -11.48
N SER A 173 0.99 2.55 -11.73
CA SER A 173 -0.19 2.46 -12.60
C SER A 173 0.20 2.72 -14.06
N ASN A 174 -0.41 1.96 -14.97
CA ASN A 174 -0.30 2.21 -16.41
C ASN A 174 -1.68 2.03 -17.05
N PRO A 175 -2.37 3.13 -17.45
CA PRO A 175 -1.89 4.51 -17.50
C PRO A 175 -1.66 5.14 -16.10
N PRO A 176 -0.87 6.23 -16.01
CA PRO A 176 -0.71 7.00 -14.78
C PRO A 176 -2.05 7.57 -14.31
N VAL A 177 -2.40 7.34 -13.05
CA VAL A 177 -3.64 7.86 -12.43
C VAL A 177 -3.34 8.37 -11.01
N PRO A 178 -4.18 9.27 -10.48
CA PRO A 178 -4.09 9.69 -9.10
C PRO A 178 -4.25 8.49 -8.17
N VAL A 179 -3.56 8.57 -7.03
CA VAL A 179 -3.50 7.50 -6.05
C VAL A 179 -4.22 7.97 -4.80
N ALA A 180 -5.15 7.17 -4.29
CA ALA A 180 -5.90 7.47 -3.07
C ALA A 180 -5.28 6.77 -1.85
N GLY A 181 -4.44 5.76 -2.05
CA GLY A 181 -3.96 4.98 -0.93
C GLY A 181 -2.75 4.10 -1.24
N ALA A 182 -2.21 3.54 -0.18
CA ALA A 182 -1.13 2.59 -0.23
C ALA A 182 -1.37 1.51 0.81
N GLY A 183 -0.83 0.33 0.57
CA GLY A 183 -0.87 -0.76 1.53
C GLY A 183 0.43 -1.53 1.58
N ILE A 184 0.53 -2.37 2.61
CA ILE A 184 1.59 -3.35 2.76
C ILE A 184 0.95 -4.67 3.16
N PHE A 185 1.25 -5.73 2.42
CA PHE A 185 0.56 -7.01 2.55
C PHE A 185 1.55 -8.16 2.40
N HIS A 186 1.16 -9.32 2.91
CA HIS A 186 1.90 -10.56 2.71
C HIS A 186 1.31 -11.33 1.54
N LYS A 187 2.18 -11.97 0.76
CA LYS A 187 1.81 -12.97 -0.24
C LYS A 187 2.69 -14.21 -0.10
N GLY A 188 2.07 -15.37 -0.05
CA GLY A 188 2.78 -16.61 0.20
C GLY A 188 1.96 -17.85 -0.11
N ARG A 189 2.45 -18.97 0.43
CA ARG A 189 1.81 -20.28 0.43
C ARG A 189 2.19 -21.01 1.72
N LYS A 190 1.41 -22.03 2.08
CA LYS A 190 1.73 -22.91 3.20
C LYS A 190 3.14 -23.51 3.02
N GLY A 191 3.97 -23.40 4.06
CA GLY A 191 5.35 -23.92 4.05
C GLY A 191 6.36 -23.02 3.35
N SER A 192 5.95 -21.86 2.84
CA SER A 192 6.82 -20.83 2.27
C SER A 192 6.87 -19.63 3.21
N GLY A 193 8.03 -18.98 3.32
CA GLY A 193 8.19 -17.74 4.07
C GLY A 193 7.57 -16.52 3.37
N GLY A 194 7.14 -16.65 2.12
CA GLY A 194 6.45 -15.61 1.36
C GLY A 194 7.21 -14.28 1.19
N PHE A 195 6.48 -13.27 0.73
CA PHE A 195 6.96 -11.93 0.49
C PHE A 195 6.06 -10.89 1.14
N VAL A 196 6.66 -9.86 1.71
CA VAL A 196 5.99 -8.60 2.02
C VAL A 196 6.09 -7.69 0.81
N ALA A 197 4.96 -7.18 0.34
CA ALA A 197 4.86 -6.35 -0.85
C ALA A 197 4.08 -5.06 -0.59
N LEU A 198 4.46 -3.99 -1.29
CA LEU A 198 3.69 -2.76 -1.33
C LEU A 198 2.46 -2.93 -2.25
N LYS A 199 1.38 -2.23 -1.93
CA LYS A 199 0.15 -2.12 -2.71
C LYS A 199 -0.11 -0.65 -3.02
N LEU A 200 -0.57 -0.39 -4.24
CA LEU A 200 -1.00 0.93 -4.70
C LEU A 200 -2.52 0.91 -4.87
N ILE A 201 -3.23 1.87 -4.27
CA ILE A 201 -4.69 1.97 -4.38
C ILE A 201 -5.02 3.22 -5.18
N THR A 202 -5.57 3.02 -6.38
CA THR A 202 -5.89 4.12 -7.31
C THR A 202 -7.12 4.88 -6.86
N TYR A 203 -7.21 6.14 -7.26
CA TYR A 203 -8.37 6.98 -7.00
C TYR A 203 -9.64 6.43 -7.67
N ASP A 204 -10.75 6.41 -6.93
CA ASP A 204 -12.06 6.06 -7.49
C ASP A 204 -12.70 7.28 -8.14
N PHE A 205 -12.90 7.21 -9.46
CA PHE A 205 -13.52 8.27 -10.25
C PHE A 205 -15.05 8.22 -10.24
N ALA A 206 -15.66 7.14 -9.75
CA ALA A 206 -17.11 6.93 -9.83
C ALA A 206 -17.95 8.12 -9.30
N PRO A 207 -17.57 8.80 -8.19
CA PRO A 207 -18.33 9.95 -7.70
C PRO A 207 -18.34 11.18 -8.63
N HIS A 208 -17.44 11.24 -9.60
CA HIS A 208 -17.36 12.34 -10.58
C HIS A 208 -18.03 12.01 -11.92
N LEU A 209 -18.54 10.79 -12.09
CA LEU A 209 -19.25 10.39 -13.29
C LEU A 209 -20.72 10.81 -13.18
N GLN A 210 -21.13 11.79 -13.98
CA GLN A 210 -22.55 12.04 -14.21
C GLN A 210 -23.08 10.97 -15.17
N ILE A 211 -24.02 10.16 -14.70
CA ILE A 211 -24.72 9.20 -15.55
C ILE A 211 -25.99 9.88 -16.05
N ASP A 212 -25.97 10.35 -17.29
CA ASP A 212 -27.20 10.69 -18.02
C ASP A 212 -27.88 9.38 -18.44
N LEU A 213 -28.65 8.79 -17.53
CA LEU A 213 -29.53 7.67 -17.91
C LEU A 213 -30.68 8.24 -18.75
N PRO A 214 -30.94 7.70 -19.95
CA PRO A 214 -32.16 8.04 -20.67
C PRO A 214 -33.38 7.68 -19.78
N PRO A 215 -34.47 8.47 -19.82
CA PRO A 215 -35.65 8.18 -19.03
C PRO A 215 -36.13 6.76 -19.34
N ALA A 216 -36.52 6.04 -18.29
CA ALA A 216 -37.07 4.70 -18.45
C ALA A 216 -38.22 4.73 -19.46
N PRO A 217 -38.30 3.78 -20.41
CA PRO A 217 -39.40 3.74 -21.35
C PRO A 217 -40.72 3.67 -20.58
N PRO A 218 -41.77 4.39 -21.02
CA PRO A 218 -43.05 4.39 -20.35
C PRO A 218 -43.55 2.96 -20.21
N VAL A 219 -43.92 2.58 -18.99
CA VAL A 219 -44.58 1.31 -18.72
C VAL A 219 -45.94 1.38 -19.41
N LEU A 220 -46.07 0.71 -20.55
CA LEU A 220 -47.37 0.48 -21.16
C LEU A 220 -48.12 -0.46 -20.22
N GLU A 221 -49.08 0.08 -19.46
CA GLU A 221 -50.06 -0.75 -18.77
C GLU A 221 -50.78 -1.58 -19.84
N THR A 222 -50.52 -2.88 -19.88
CA THR A 222 -51.31 -3.82 -20.67
C THR A 222 -52.74 -3.75 -20.15
N PRO A 223 -53.76 -3.49 -21.00
CA PRO A 223 -55.14 -3.52 -20.57
C PRO A 223 -55.43 -4.87 -19.91
N ASN A 224 -55.99 -4.85 -18.71
CA ASN A 224 -56.48 -6.04 -18.04
C ASN A 224 -57.37 -6.82 -19.01
N GLU A 225 -56.89 -7.98 -19.48
CA GLU A 225 -57.75 -8.95 -20.15
C GLU A 225 -58.77 -9.44 -19.13
N ILE A 226 -59.98 -8.87 -19.20
CA ILE A 226 -61.15 -9.43 -18.55
C ILE A 226 -61.43 -10.75 -19.27
N LYS A 227 -60.96 -11.86 -18.71
CA LYS A 227 -61.47 -13.18 -19.08
C LYS A 227 -62.89 -13.31 -18.56
N ALA A 228 -63.85 -13.08 -19.45
CA ALA A 228 -65.21 -13.54 -19.26
C ALA A 228 -65.30 -15.03 -19.63
N THR A 229 -65.98 -15.77 -18.75
CA THR A 229 -66.44 -17.18 -18.80
C THR A 229 -65.42 -18.29 -18.62
#